data_AF-A0A934KUX0-F1
#
_entry.id   AF-A0A934KUX0-F1
#
_cell.length_a   1.000
_cell.length_b   1.000
_cell.length_c   1.000
_cell.angle_alpha   90.00
_cell.angle_beta   90.00
_cell.angle_gamma   90.00
#
_symmetry.space_group_name_H-M   'P 1'
#
loop_
_entity.id
_entity.type
_entity.pdbx_description
1 polymer ?
#
loop_
_entity_poly.entity_id
_entity_poly.type
_entity_poly.pdbx_seq_one_letter_code
_entity_poly.pdbx_strand_id
1 'polypeptide(L)' 'MQTSGQLPMKVIGRRKPAKADVQKIDGMQRLANTLRGNKAFIPKGVWRFKTFEEADAWSLSMMTRR' A
#
# COMPACT_ATOMS: atom_id res chain seq x y z
N MET A 1 -9.28 -43.85 -24.88
CA MET A 1 -9.96 -42.74 -24.18
C MET A 1 -9.08 -41.51 -24.28
N GLN A 2 -9.46 -40.54 -25.12
CA GLN A 2 -8.73 -39.27 -25.24
C GLN A 2 -9.41 -38.26 -24.30
N THR A 3 -8.68 -37.75 -23.32
CA THR A 3 -9.16 -36.72 -22.38
C THR A 3 -9.16 -35.37 -23.08
N SER A 4 -10.36 -34.84 -23.27
CA SER A 4 -10.66 -33.54 -23.84
C SER A 4 -10.34 -32.39 -22.86
N GLY A 5 -9.73 -31.32 -23.38
CA GLY A 5 -10.17 -29.96 -23.01
C GLY A 5 -9.42 -29.18 -21.92
N GLN A 6 -8.15 -29.46 -21.60
CA GLN A 6 -7.41 -28.60 -20.65
C GLN A 6 -6.56 -27.56 -21.41
N LEU A 7 -7.10 -26.35 -21.57
CA LEU A 7 -6.30 -25.21 -22.03
C LEU A 7 -5.14 -24.96 -21.04
N PRO A 8 -3.91 -24.68 -21.51
CA PRO A 8 -2.77 -24.48 -20.62
C PRO A 8 -3.02 -23.26 -19.72
N MET A 9 -3.14 -23.52 -18.41
CA MET A 9 -3.39 -22.49 -17.40
C MET A 9 -2.17 -21.58 -17.26
N LYS A 10 -2.32 -20.29 -17.58
CA LYS A 10 -1.24 -19.30 -17.46
C LYS A 10 -0.88 -19.09 -15.99
N VAL A 11 0.30 -19.52 -15.57
CA VAL A 11 0.83 -19.24 -14.24
C VAL A 11 1.46 -17.85 -14.22
N ILE A 12 0.83 -16.89 -13.54
CA ILE A 12 1.29 -15.47 -13.46
C ILE A 12 2.42 -15.30 -12.40
N GLY A 13 2.74 -16.35 -11.64
CA GLY A 13 3.83 -16.34 -10.68
C GLY A 13 3.77 -17.52 -9.72
N ARG A 14 4.88 -17.79 -9.03
CA ARG A 14 4.94 -18.80 -7.96
C ARG A 14 5.08 -18.08 -6.62
N ARG A 15 4.30 -18.50 -5.61
CA ARG A 15 4.53 -18.05 -4.23
C ARG A 15 5.94 -18.47 -3.82
N LYS A 16 6.75 -17.50 -3.44
CA LYS A 16 8.08 -17.72 -2.85
C LYS A 16 7.96 -17.70 -1.32
N PRO A 17 8.87 -18.36 -0.59
CA PRO A 17 9.00 -18.16 0.84
C PRO A 17 9.12 -16.68 1.18
N ALA A 18 8.54 -16.28 2.32
CA ALA A 18 8.68 -14.91 2.79
C ALA A 18 10.17 -14.57 2.97
N LYS A 19 10.61 -13.45 2.40
CA LYS A 19 12.01 -13.00 2.49
C LYS A 19 12.35 -12.40 3.85
N ALA A 20 11.34 -12.02 4.62
CA ALA A 20 11.45 -11.45 5.96
C ALA A 20 10.38 -12.06 6.86
N ASP A 21 10.73 -12.23 8.13
CA ASP A 21 9.81 -12.60 9.20
C ASP A 21 9.36 -11.34 9.97
N VAL A 22 8.39 -11.50 10.85
CA VAL A 22 7.82 -10.39 11.63
C VAL A 22 8.86 -9.75 12.54
N GLN A 23 9.80 -10.54 13.08
CA GLN A 23 10.84 -10.04 14.00
C GLN A 23 11.83 -9.13 13.26
N LYS A 24 12.21 -9.49 12.03
CA LYS A 24 13.08 -8.66 11.17
C LYS A 24 12.45 -7.32 10.80
N ILE A 25 11.12 -7.25 10.73
CA ILE A 25 10.39 -6.04 10.33
C ILE A 25 10.10 -5.13 11.53
N ASP A 26 10.09 -5.66 12.77
CA ASP A 26 9.68 -4.92 13.97
C ASP A 26 10.44 -3.61 14.16
N GLY A 27 11.79 -3.65 14.07
CA GLY A 27 12.61 -2.44 14.24
C GLY A 27 12.30 -1.36 13.21
N MET A 28 12.13 -1.74 11.95
CA MET A 28 11.75 -0.83 10.87
C MET A 28 10.34 -0.27 11.08
N GLN A 29 9.40 -1.11 11.50
CA GLN A 29 8.02 -0.70 11.77
C GLN A 29 7.94 0.30 12.93
N ARG A 30 8.68 0.06 14.03
CA ARG A 30 8.77 0.99 15.15
C ARG A 30 9.34 2.33 14.73
N LEU A 31 10.44 2.32 13.96
CA LEU A 31 11.02 3.54 13.41
C LEU A 31 10.02 4.29 12.52
N ALA A 32 9.34 3.59 11.61
CA ALA A 32 8.32 4.18 10.75
C ALA A 32 7.16 4.79 11.55
N ASN A 33 6.71 4.10 12.60
CA ASN A 33 5.68 4.59 13.51
C ASN A 33 6.14 5.84 14.27
N THR A 34 7.38 5.87 14.75
CA THR A 34 7.95 7.04 15.44
C THR A 34 8.11 8.23 14.51
N LEU A 35 8.61 8.01 13.28
CA LEU A 35 8.76 9.06 12.27
C LEU A 35 7.41 9.63 11.81
N ARG A 36 6.40 8.77 11.69
CA ARG A 36 5.01 9.21 11.44
C ARG A 36 4.40 9.89 12.67
N GLY A 37 4.74 9.44 13.87
CA GLY A 37 4.31 10.00 15.15
C GLY A 37 2.81 10.27 15.21
N ASN A 38 2.45 11.46 15.71
CA ASN A 38 1.10 12.04 15.68
C ASN A 38 0.86 13.00 14.49
N LYS A 39 1.81 13.09 13.54
CA LYS A 39 1.65 13.93 12.36
C LYS A 39 0.76 13.18 11.38
N ALA A 40 -0.51 13.58 11.32
CA ALA A 40 -1.42 13.07 10.29
C ALA A 40 -0.87 13.48 8.92
N PHE A 41 -0.17 12.56 8.25
CA PHE A 41 0.37 12.74 6.89
C PHE A 41 -0.75 13.17 5.92
N ILE A 42 -1.96 12.66 6.15
CA ILE A 42 -3.23 13.11 5.59
C ILE A 42 -4.27 13.04 6.73
N PRO A 43 -5.14 14.05 6.90
CA PRO A 43 -6.18 14.01 7.91
C PRO A 43 -7.18 12.87 7.63
N LYS A 44 -7.56 12.16 8.69
CA LYS A 44 -8.54 11.06 8.61
C LYS A 44 -9.91 11.63 8.20
N GLY A 45 -10.61 10.92 7.31
CA GLY A 45 -11.97 11.28 6.87
C GLY A 45 -12.23 10.99 5.40
N VAL A 46 -13.47 11.25 4.98
CA VAL A 46 -13.87 11.25 3.57
C VAL A 46 -13.96 12.70 3.11
N TRP A 47 -13.18 13.05 2.09
CA TRP A 47 -13.12 14.40 1.53
C TRP A 47 -13.68 14.37 0.12
N ARG A 48 -14.56 15.32 -0.21
CA ARG A 48 -15.18 15.42 -1.53
C ARG A 48 -14.53 16.56 -2.30
N PHE A 49 -14.01 16.24 -3.48
CA PHE A 49 -13.43 17.19 -4.43
C PHE A 49 -14.24 17.21 -5.71
N LYS A 50 -14.20 18.32 -6.43
CA LYS A 50 -14.87 18.47 -7.72
C LYS A 50 -14.01 17.91 -8.84
N THR A 51 -12.69 17.97 -8.72
CA THR A 51 -11.74 17.42 -9.70
C THR A 51 -10.59 16.66 -9.02
N PHE A 52 -9.82 15.91 -9.80
CA PHE A 52 -8.67 15.16 -9.29
C PHE A 52 -7.51 16.08 -8.90
N GLU A 53 -7.30 17.16 -9.65
CA GLU A 53 -6.26 18.17 -9.39
C GLU A 53 -6.48 18.87 -8.06
N GLU A 54 -7.74 19.14 -7.71
CA GLU A 54 -8.11 19.70 -6.41
C GLU A 54 -7.76 18.74 -5.27
N ALA A 55 -8.01 17.44 -5.45
CA ALA A 55 -7.66 16.41 -4.47
C ALA A 55 -6.14 16.28 -4.28
N ASP A 56 -5.37 16.40 -5.36
CA ASP A 56 -3.91 16.30 -5.33
C ASP A 56 -3.28 17.52 -4.65
N ALA A 57 -3.71 18.73 -5.03
CA ALA A 57 -3.28 19.97 -4.40
C ALA A 57 -3.61 19.99 -2.89
N TRP A 58 -4.81 19.54 -2.51
CA TRP A 58 -5.20 19.40 -1.11
C TRP A 58 -4.31 18.38 -0.39
N SER A 59 -4.05 17.21 -0.98
CA SER A 59 -3.22 16.16 -0.39
C SER A 59 -1.79 16.66 -0.13
N LEU A 60 -1.18 17.35 -1.11
CA LEU A 60 0.13 17.95 -0.96
C LEU A 60 0.17 19.02 0.15
N SER A 61 -0.88 19.84 0.25
CA SER A 61 -1.00 20.84 1.32
C SER A 61 -1.07 20.21 2.72
N MET A 62 -1.73 19.06 2.86
CA MET A 62 -1.82 18.33 4.12
C MET A 62 -0.48 17.67 4.49
N MET A 63 0.23 17.09 3.51
CA MET A 63 1.54 16.45 3.74
C MET A 63 2.64 17.44 4.13
N THR A 64 2.53 18.70 3.69
CA THR A 64 3.53 19.75 3.92
C THR A 64 3.20 20.67 5.09
N ARG A 65 2.06 20.45 5.76
CA ARG A 65 1.60 21.26 6.89
C ARG A 65 2.55 21.09 8.08
N ARG A 66 3.15 22.20 8.54
CA ARG A 66 4.07 22.23 9.70
C ARG A 66 3.32 22.25 11.02
#